data_AF-Q63821-F1
#
_entry.id   AF-Q63821-F1
#
_cell.length_a   1.000
_cell.length_b   1.000
_cell.length_c   1.000
_cell.angle_alpha   90.00
_cell.angle_beta   90.00
_cell.angle_gamma   90.00
#
_symmetry.space_group_name_H-M   'P 1'
#
loop_
_entity.id
_entity.type
_entity.pdbx_description
1 polymer ?
#
loop_
_entity_poly.entity_id
_entity_poly.type
_entity_poly.pdbx_seq_one_letter_code
_entity_poly.pdbx_strand_id
1 'polypeptide(L)'
;IVKQMRILHVNGFNGEGGEEDPQLQGADGDGEKATKVQDIKNNLKEAIETIVAAMSNLVPPVELANPENQFRVDYILSVIERPNFDFPPEFYEHAKALWEDEGVRASYERSNEYQLND
;
A
#
# COMPACT_ATOMS: atom_id res chain seq x y z
N ILE A 1 -1.76 4.05 19.00
CA ILE A 1 -2.42 4.61 20.21
C ILE A 1 -3.21 5.89 19.92
N VAL A 2 -2.61 6.95 19.32
CA VAL A 2 -3.34 8.21 19.01
C VAL A 2 -4.54 8.02 18.07
N LYS A 3 -4.40 7.20 17.01
CA LYS A 3 -5.51 6.86 16.10
C LYS A 3 -6.69 6.19 16.84
N GLN A 4 -6.40 5.28 17.77
CA GLN A 4 -7.41 4.60 18.61
C GLN A 4 -8.10 5.57 19.58
N MET A 5 -7.35 6.51 20.17
CA MET A 5 -7.93 7.56 21.03
C MET A 5 -8.89 8.47 20.27
N ARG A 6 -8.57 8.83 19.02
CA ARG A 6 -9.43 9.66 18.16
C ARG A 6 -10.72 8.93 17.75
N ILE A 7 -10.62 7.64 17.42
CA ILE A 7 -11.79 6.79 17.14
C ILE A 7 -12.73 6.69 18.34
N LEU A 8 -12.19 6.49 19.54
CA LEU A 8 -13.00 6.28 20.75
C LEU A 8 -13.55 7.57 21.38
N HIS A 9 -12.86 8.70 21.25
CA HIS A 9 -13.19 9.92 22.01
C HIS A 9 -13.55 11.13 21.13
N VAL A 10 -13.33 11.09 19.81
CA VAL A 10 -13.48 12.23 18.91
C VAL A 10 -14.07 11.76 17.56
N ASN A 11 -15.26 11.15 17.56
CA ASN A 11 -16.03 10.73 16.36
C ASN A 11 -15.17 10.25 15.16
N GLY A 12 -14.16 9.41 15.42
CA GLY A 12 -13.31 8.76 14.42
C GLY A 12 -12.83 9.62 13.24
N PHE A 13 -12.82 8.99 12.07
CA PHE A 13 -12.49 9.61 10.79
C PHE A 13 -13.79 9.57 9.97
N ASN A 14 -14.55 10.67 10.02
CA ASN A 14 -16.02 10.62 9.94
C ASN A 14 -16.63 10.20 8.58
N GLY A 15 -17.76 9.48 8.65
CA GLY A 15 -18.80 9.23 7.64
C GLY A 15 -18.87 7.75 7.20
N GLU A 16 -19.93 6.97 7.44
CA GLU A 16 -21.37 7.25 7.53
C GLU A 16 -22.03 6.37 8.62
N GLY A 17 -22.93 6.91 9.47
CA GLY A 17 -23.74 6.06 10.36
C GLY A 17 -24.24 6.66 11.68
N GLY A 18 -23.89 7.90 12.01
CA GLY A 18 -24.46 8.61 13.16
C GLY A 18 -25.29 9.79 12.68
N GLU A 19 -26.49 9.94 13.22
CA GLU A 19 -27.44 11.01 12.93
C GLU A 19 -26.74 12.37 12.77
N GLU A 20 -26.92 12.96 11.60
CA GLU A 20 -26.19 14.13 11.12
C GLU A 20 -26.64 15.38 11.88
N ASP A 21 -25.75 15.94 12.72
CA ASP A 21 -25.92 17.30 13.24
C ASP A 21 -25.60 18.30 12.11
N PRO A 22 -26.58 19.07 11.60
CA PRO A 22 -26.39 19.91 10.40
C PRO A 22 -25.39 21.06 10.58
N GLN A 23 -24.90 21.29 11.80
CA GLN A 23 -24.06 22.46 12.12
C GLN A 23 -22.55 22.21 12.03
N LEU A 24 -22.11 20.97 11.73
CA LEU A 24 -20.69 20.58 11.63
C LEU A 24 -20.23 20.24 10.20
N GLN A 25 -20.92 20.71 9.17
CA GLN A 25 -20.44 20.65 7.78
C GLN A 25 -19.31 21.66 7.55
N GLY A 26 -18.13 21.35 8.08
CA GLY A 26 -16.86 21.93 7.64
C GLY A 26 -16.37 21.22 6.39
N ALA A 27 -15.91 21.97 5.39
CA ALA A 27 -15.31 21.51 4.14
C ALA A 27 -14.09 20.56 4.30
N ASP A 28 -13.70 20.28 5.55
CA ASP A 28 -12.54 19.49 5.94
C ASP A 28 -12.78 17.97 5.91
N GLY A 29 -14.04 17.52 5.93
CA GLY A 29 -14.39 16.09 5.98
C GLY A 29 -14.01 15.31 4.70
N ASP A 30 -14.28 15.88 3.53
CA ASP A 30 -13.99 15.25 2.23
C ASP A 30 -12.50 15.32 1.89
N GLY A 31 -11.84 16.45 2.22
CA GLY A 31 -10.39 16.62 2.03
C GLY A 31 -9.56 15.70 2.91
N GLU A 32 -9.99 15.44 4.15
CA GLU A 32 -9.32 14.49 5.04
C GLU A 32 -9.44 13.04 4.52
N LYS A 33 -10.57 12.65 3.92
CA LYS A 33 -10.74 11.31 3.33
C LYS A 33 -9.86 11.13 2.10
N ALA A 34 -9.86 12.10 1.19
CA ALA A 34 -9.03 12.07 -0.01
C ALA A 34 -7.53 11.94 0.32
N THR A 35 -7.07 12.69 1.33
CA THR A 35 -5.69 12.61 1.83
C THR A 35 -5.38 11.21 2.40
N LYS A 36 -6.26 10.65 3.24
CA LYS A 36 -6.07 9.30 3.80
C LYS A 36 -6.07 8.21 2.74
N VAL A 37 -6.91 8.33 1.71
CA VAL A 37 -6.93 7.39 0.57
C VAL A 37 -5.60 7.43 -0.16
N GLN A 38 -5.04 8.62 -0.39
CA GLN A 38 -3.74 8.77 -1.03
C GLN A 38 -2.62 8.14 -0.19
N ASP A 39 -2.62 8.34 1.13
CA ASP A 39 -1.64 7.72 2.02
C ASP A 39 -1.70 6.19 1.96
N ILE A 40 -2.90 5.60 1.97
CA ILE A 40 -3.09 4.14 1.86
C ILE A 40 -2.54 3.62 0.52
N LYS A 41 -2.81 4.33 -0.57
CA LYS A 41 -2.30 3.98 -1.90
C LYS A 41 -0.77 4.05 -1.95
N ASN A 42 -0.18 5.10 -1.39
CA ASN A 42 1.27 5.25 -1.30
C ASN A 42 1.90 4.12 -0.50
N ASN A 43 1.30 3.75 0.65
CA ASN A 43 1.78 2.63 1.45
C ASN A 43 1.73 1.29 0.69
N LEU A 44 0.66 1.05 -0.08
CA LEU A 44 0.56 -0.15 -0.92
C LEU A 44 1.67 -0.19 -1.98
N LYS A 45 1.94 0.94 -2.65
CA LYS A 45 3.02 1.07 -3.64
C LYS A 45 4.38 0.82 -3.00
N GLU A 46 4.67 1.49 -1.90
CA GLU A 46 5.95 1.35 -1.20
C GLU A 46 6.17 -0.09 -0.73
N ALA A 47 5.14 -0.75 -0.20
CA ALA A 47 5.24 -2.12 0.27
C ALA A 47 5.59 -3.10 -0.86
N ILE A 48 4.84 -3.08 -1.97
CA ILE A 48 5.10 -4.02 -3.08
C ILE A 48 6.44 -3.76 -3.76
N GLU A 49 6.82 -2.49 -3.92
CA GLU A 49 8.12 -2.10 -4.49
C GLU A 49 9.27 -2.59 -3.63
N THR A 50 9.17 -2.39 -2.32
CA THR A 50 10.19 -2.82 -1.36
C THR A 50 10.37 -4.34 -1.38
N ILE A 51 9.27 -5.11 -1.34
CA ILE A 51 9.33 -6.57 -1.35
C ILE A 51 9.98 -7.06 -2.64
N VAL A 52 9.52 -6.57 -3.80
CA VAL A 52 10.05 -6.99 -5.11
C VAL A 52 11.51 -6.60 -5.30
N ALA A 53 11.91 -5.41 -4.87
CA ALA A 53 13.31 -4.97 -4.92
C ALA A 53 14.23 -5.76 -3.96
N ALA A 54 13.69 -6.28 -2.85
CA ALA A 54 14.45 -7.08 -1.91
C ALA A 54 14.76 -8.49 -2.41
N MET A 55 13.90 -9.07 -3.27
CA MET A 55 14.00 -10.46 -3.74
C MET A 55 15.41 -10.84 -4.24
N SER A 56 16.05 -9.98 -5.04
CA SER A 56 17.41 -10.20 -5.57
C SER A 56 18.54 -9.87 -4.59
N ASN A 57 18.24 -9.11 -3.53
CA ASN A 57 19.21 -8.64 -2.52
C ASN A 57 19.26 -9.54 -1.28
N LEU A 58 18.23 -10.37 -1.07
CA LEU A 58 18.20 -11.40 -0.02
C LEU A 58 19.32 -12.44 -0.23
N VAL A 59 19.77 -13.05 0.86
CA VAL A 59 20.82 -14.08 0.83
C VAL A 59 20.32 -15.36 1.52
N PRO A 60 20.06 -16.47 0.80
CA PRO A 60 20.06 -16.59 -0.66
C PRO A 60 18.93 -15.75 -1.30
N PRO A 61 19.05 -15.37 -2.58
CA PRO A 61 18.00 -14.63 -3.28
C PRO A 61 16.73 -15.47 -3.42
N VAL A 62 15.61 -14.79 -3.62
CA VAL A 62 14.30 -15.42 -3.84
C VAL A 62 13.88 -15.16 -5.28
N GLU A 63 13.53 -16.22 -5.99
CA GLU A 63 13.04 -16.16 -7.37
C GLU A 63 11.51 -16.15 -7.38
N LEU A 64 10.92 -15.66 -8.48
CA LEU A 64 9.48 -15.79 -8.71
C LEU A 64 9.06 -17.26 -8.78
N ALA A 65 7.92 -17.59 -8.18
CA ALA A 65 7.34 -18.92 -8.33
C ALA A 65 6.76 -19.12 -9.73
N ASN A 66 6.19 -18.07 -10.33
CA ASN A 66 5.79 -18.06 -11.73
C ASN A 66 6.67 -17.10 -12.55
N PRO A 67 7.57 -17.60 -13.42
CA PRO A 67 8.38 -16.76 -14.31
C PRO A 67 7.58 -15.85 -15.24
N GLU A 68 6.31 -16.18 -15.53
CA GLU A 68 5.42 -15.32 -16.33
C GLU A 68 5.09 -14.00 -15.60
N ASN A 69 5.35 -13.89 -14.30
CA ASN A 69 5.19 -12.64 -13.55
C ASN A 69 6.37 -11.67 -13.73
N GLN A 70 7.44 -12.03 -14.45
CA GLN A 70 8.63 -11.18 -14.58
C GLN A 70 8.31 -9.79 -15.15
N PHE A 71 7.44 -9.70 -16.17
CA PHE A 71 7.06 -8.39 -16.74
C PHE A 71 6.34 -7.49 -15.71
N ARG A 72 5.70 -8.08 -14.69
CA ARG A 72 5.05 -7.35 -13.61
C ARG A 72 6.09 -6.81 -12.64
N VAL A 73 7.13 -7.59 -12.32
CA VAL A 73 8.29 -7.13 -11.55
C VAL A 73 8.95 -5.95 -12.27
N ASP A 74 9.22 -6.10 -13.56
CA ASP A 74 9.83 -5.04 -14.37
C ASP A 74 8.97 -3.76 -14.38
N TYR A 75 7.65 -3.90 -14.50
CA TYR A 75 6.72 -2.78 -14.38
C TYR A 75 6.83 -2.08 -13.01
N ILE A 76 6.76 -2.84 -11.91
CA ILE A 76 6.80 -2.27 -10.54
C ILE A 76 8.12 -1.55 -10.30
N LEU A 77 9.26 -2.16 -10.68
CA LEU A 77 10.57 -1.53 -10.56
C LEU A 77 10.69 -0.24 -11.41
N SER A 78 10.02 -0.18 -12.57
CA SER A 78 10.03 1.01 -13.43
C SER A 78 9.23 2.21 -12.89
N VAL A 79 8.38 1.99 -11.88
CA VAL A 79 7.53 3.04 -11.29
C VAL A 79 7.98 3.49 -9.89
N ILE A 80 9.02 2.86 -9.32
CA ILE A 80 9.58 3.21 -8.00
C ILE A 80 9.89 4.70 -7.90
N GLU A 81 10.68 5.21 -8.85
CA GLU A 81 11.20 6.58 -8.82
C GLU A 81 10.19 7.64 -9.32
N ARG A 82 8.93 7.25 -9.61
CA ARG A 82 7.93 8.20 -10.13
C ARG A 82 7.27 8.99 -8.99
N PRO A 83 7.52 10.30 -8.88
CA PRO A 83 6.78 11.14 -7.94
C PRO A 83 5.34 11.31 -8.41
N ASN A 84 4.41 11.52 -7.48
CA ASN A 84 2.98 11.76 -7.77
C ASN A 84 2.36 10.67 -8.66
N PHE A 85 2.57 9.41 -8.31
CA PHE A 85 2.03 8.28 -9.05
C PHE A 85 0.49 8.32 -9.08
N ASP A 86 -0.09 8.22 -10.27
CA ASP A 86 -1.55 8.38 -10.49
C ASP A 86 -2.37 7.12 -10.14
N PHE A 87 -1.71 6.02 -9.77
CA PHE A 87 -2.34 4.72 -9.45
C PHE A 87 -3.30 4.23 -10.54
N PRO A 88 -2.80 3.99 -11.76
CA PRO A 88 -3.63 3.51 -12.86
C PRO A 88 -4.06 2.05 -12.63
N PRO A 89 -5.15 1.57 -13.25
CA PRO A 89 -5.68 0.21 -13.01
C PRO A 89 -4.65 -0.90 -13.16
N GLU A 90 -3.75 -0.80 -14.13
CA GLU A 90 -2.71 -1.80 -14.37
C GLU A 90 -1.76 -1.98 -13.18
N PHE A 91 -1.52 -0.94 -12.39
CA PHE A 91 -0.69 -1.05 -11.18
C PHE A 91 -1.32 -2.03 -10.18
N TYR A 92 -2.63 -1.94 -9.97
CA TYR A 92 -3.33 -2.83 -9.04
C TYR A 92 -3.37 -4.27 -9.55
N GLU A 93 -3.49 -4.47 -10.86
CA GLU A 93 -3.44 -5.80 -11.47
C GLU A 93 -2.05 -6.43 -11.34
N HIS A 94 -0.97 -5.65 -11.52
CA HIS A 94 0.40 -6.10 -11.33
C HIS A 94 0.68 -6.41 -9.86
N ALA A 95 0.36 -5.48 -8.95
CA ALA A 95 0.58 -5.65 -7.52
C ALA A 95 -0.18 -6.86 -6.97
N LYS A 96 -1.45 -7.05 -7.35
CA LYS A 96 -2.25 -8.21 -6.92
C LYS A 96 -1.66 -9.53 -7.40
N ALA A 97 -1.34 -9.64 -8.69
CA ALA A 97 -0.79 -10.86 -9.25
C ALA A 97 0.58 -11.22 -8.65
N LEU A 98 1.41 -10.21 -8.36
CA LEU A 98 2.67 -10.41 -7.65
C LEU A 98 2.46 -10.83 -6.20
N TRP A 99 1.50 -10.24 -5.49
CA TRP A 99 1.19 -10.64 -4.12
C TRP A 99 0.71 -12.10 -4.01
N GLU A 100 0.04 -12.60 -5.04
CA GLU A 100 -0.39 -14.00 -5.11
C GLU A 100 0.77 -14.97 -5.45
N ASP A 101 1.91 -14.48 -5.95
CA ASP A 101 3.10 -15.27 -6.27
C ASP A 101 3.79 -15.77 -4.98
N GLU A 102 4.03 -17.08 -4.90
CA GLU A 102 4.65 -17.71 -3.73
C GLU A 102 6.10 -17.24 -3.50
N GLY A 103 6.83 -16.87 -4.56
CA GLY A 103 8.19 -16.32 -4.45
C GLY A 103 8.18 -14.92 -3.82
N VAL A 104 7.23 -14.08 -4.23
CA VAL A 104 7.04 -12.74 -3.62
C VAL A 104 6.62 -12.89 -2.15
N ARG A 105 5.70 -13.80 -1.82
CA ARG A 105 5.33 -14.09 -0.42
C ARG A 105 6.49 -14.63 0.39
N ALA A 106 7.34 -15.50 -0.18
CA ALA A 106 8.54 -15.98 0.50
C ALA A 106 9.54 -14.85 0.80
N SER A 107 9.63 -13.82 -0.05
CA SER A 107 10.40 -12.62 0.25
C SER A 107 9.78 -11.82 1.40
N TYR A 108 8.46 -11.65 1.40
CA TYR A 108 7.73 -10.95 2.47
C TYR A 108 7.91 -11.60 3.85
N GLU A 109 7.88 -12.94 3.94
CA GLU A 109 8.14 -13.67 5.20
C GLU A 109 9.56 -13.41 5.75
N ARG A 110 10.47 -12.93 4.90
CA ARG A 110 11.85 -12.52 5.25
C ARG A 110 12.00 -11.00 5.35
N SER A 111 10.91 -10.26 5.47
CA SER A 111 10.90 -8.80 5.62
C SER A 111 11.72 -8.29 6.80
N ASN A 112 12.00 -9.12 7.81
CA ASN A 112 12.92 -8.81 8.89
C ASN A 112 14.39 -8.60 8.43
N GLU A 113 14.73 -8.97 7.19
CA GLU A 113 16.06 -8.78 6.58
C GLU A 113 16.19 -7.45 5.83
N TYR A 114 15.09 -6.70 5.66
CA TYR A 114 15.06 -5.38 5.02
C TYR A 114 14.09 -4.43 5.75
N GLN A 115 13.90 -3.21 5.25
CA GLN A 115 12.97 -2.26 5.85
C GLN A 115 11.65 -2.32 5.10
N LEU A 116 10.61 -2.87 5.73
CA LEU A 116 9.24 -2.86 5.24
C LEU A 116 8.34 -2.19 6.28
N ASN A 117 7.45 -1.29 5.84
CA ASN A 117 6.52 -0.61 6.73
C ASN A 117 5.46 -1.58 7.26
N ASP A 118 5.16 -1.48 8.56
CA ASP A 118 4.20 -2.30 9.32
C ASP A 118 2.75 -1.74 9.25
#